data_AF-A0A397TMQ5-F1
#
_entry.id   AF-A0A397TMQ5-F1
#
_cell.length_a   1.000
_cell.length_b   1.000
_cell.length_c   1.000
_cell.angle_alpha   90.00
_cell.angle_beta   90.00
_cell.angle_gamma   90.00
#
_symmetry.space_group_name_H-M   'P 1'
#
loop_
_entity.id
_entity.type
_entity.pdbx_description
1 polymer ?
#
loop_
_entity_poly.entity_id
_entity_poly.type
_entity_poly.pdbx_seq_one_letter_code
_entity_poly.pdbx_strand_id
1 'polypeptide(L)' 'MGDIPFFCPENYPYSSHLIHTACQVRAANLLIIWISPVLSLLVVIMALIIAFCCTDSDECCV' A
#
# COMPACT_ATOMS: atom_id res chain seq x y z
N MET A 1 -0.92 9.66 -21.86
CA MET A 1 0.29 9.35 -21.04
C MET A 1 0.86 8.00 -21.47
N GLY A 2 1.14 7.82 -22.77
CA GLY A 2 1.47 6.51 -23.35
C GLY A 2 2.92 6.09 -23.09
N ASP A 3 3.86 7.00 -23.29
CA ASP A 3 5.30 6.72 -23.18
C ASP A 3 5.92 7.10 -21.83
N ILE A 4 5.09 7.54 -20.88
CA ILE A 4 5.58 7.99 -19.56
C ILE A 4 5.85 6.75 -18.70
N PRO A 5 7.10 6.55 -18.21
CA PRO A 5 7.45 5.39 -17.41
C PRO A 5 6.63 5.33 -16.12
N PHE A 6 6.29 4.12 -15.69
CA PHE A 6 5.44 3.90 -14.51
C PHE A 6 6.00 4.45 -13.20
N PHE A 7 7.33 4.49 -13.05
CA PHE A 7 8.01 4.96 -11.84
C PHE A 7 8.42 6.44 -11.89
N CYS A 8 8.04 7.15 -12.95
CA CYS A 8 8.23 8.60 -13.08
C CYS A 8 9.68 9.09 -12.82
N PRO A 9 10.67 8.61 -13.59
CA PRO A 9 12.06 8.99 -13.36
C PRO A 9 12.32 10.46 -13.69
N GLU A 10 13.13 11.14 -12.89
CA GLU A 10 13.46 12.57 -13.07
C GLU A 10 14.11 12.89 -14.43
N ASN A 11 14.79 11.91 -15.03
CA ASN A 11 15.46 12.05 -16.33
C ASN A 11 14.50 11.94 -17.53
N TYR A 12 13.19 11.76 -17.32
CA TYR A 12 12.21 11.71 -18.40
C TYR A 12 11.82 13.13 -18.85
N PRO A 13 11.74 13.40 -20.18
CA PRO A 13 11.40 14.73 -20.69
C PRO A 13 9.90 15.02 -20.55
N TYR A 14 9.48 15.40 -19.33
CA TYR A 14 8.11 15.84 -19.06
C TYR A 14 7.82 17.17 -19.77
N SER A 15 6.73 17.23 -20.52
CA SER A 15 6.32 18.45 -21.22
C SER A 15 5.80 19.55 -20.28
N SER A 16 5.41 19.21 -19.05
CA SER A 16 5.06 20.17 -18.01
C SER A 16 5.17 19.57 -16.62
N HIS A 17 5.30 20.42 -15.61
CA HIS A 17 5.29 20.01 -14.20
C HIS A 17 3.99 19.26 -13.83
N LEU A 18 2.86 19.68 -14.41
CA LEU A 18 1.56 19.03 -14.18
C LEU A 18 1.58 17.56 -14.61
N ILE A 19 2.25 17.23 -15.72
CA ILE A 19 2.34 15.86 -16.21
C ILE A 19 3.27 15.02 -15.34
N HIS A 20 4.35 15.61 -14.83
CA HIS A 20 5.22 14.94 -13.87
C HIS A 20 4.46 14.61 -12.58
N THR A 21 3.72 15.56 -12.01
CA THR A 21 2.88 15.32 -10.82
C THR A 21 1.80 14.27 -11.09
N ALA A 22 1.13 14.33 -12.23
CA ALA A 22 0.12 13.34 -12.59
C ALA A 22 0.71 11.93 -12.73
N CYS A 23 1.95 11.82 -13.24
CA CYS A 23 2.70 10.56 -13.23
C CYS A 23 2.91 10.06 -11.80
N GLN A 24 3.41 10.91 -10.89
CA GLN A 24 3.67 10.53 -9.50
C GLN A 24 2.40 10.04 -8.79
N VAL A 25 1.25 10.69 -9.03
CA VAL A 25 -0.05 10.23 -8.50
C VAL A 25 -0.41 8.84 -9.02
N ARG A 26 -0.21 8.57 -10.31
CA ARG A 26 -0.44 7.23 -10.88
C ARG A 26 0.48 6.17 -10.27
N ALA A 27 1.76 6.50 -10.07
CA ALA A 27 2.73 5.62 -9.44
C ALA A 27 2.32 5.31 -7.98
N ALA A 28 1.97 6.34 -7.20
CA ALA A 28 1.49 6.18 -5.84
C ALA A 28 0.20 5.34 -5.76
N ASN A 29 -0.76 5.60 -6.65
CA ASN A 29 -2.00 4.82 -6.72
C ASN A 29 -1.74 3.33 -7.00
N LEU A 30 -0.81 3.04 -7.93
CA LEU A 30 -0.40 1.66 -8.19
C LEU A 30 0.19 1.01 -6.93
N LEU A 31 1.11 1.69 -6.24
CA LEU A 31 1.69 1.18 -4.99
C LEU A 31 0.64 0.93 -3.92
N ILE A 32 -0.33 1.84 -3.75
CA ILE A 32 -1.40 1.71 -2.76
C ILE A 32 -2.26 0.47 -3.04
N ILE A 33 -2.60 0.20 -4.30
CA ILE A 33 -3.39 -0.98 -4.70
C ILE A 33 -2.69 -2.28 -4.28
N TRP A 34 -1.35 -2.33 -4.34
CA TRP A 34 -0.59 -3.51 -3.95
C TRP A 34 -0.32 -3.61 -2.45
N ILE A 35 -0.07 -2.48 -1.78
CA ILE A 35 0.27 -2.44 -0.35
C ILE A 35 -0.97 -2.60 0.53
N SER A 36 -2.09 -1.98 0.15
CA SER A 36 -3.36 -2.00 0.90
C SER A 36 -3.87 -3.41 1.25
N PRO A 37 -3.98 -4.37 0.30
CA PRO A 37 -4.47 -5.71 0.63
C PRO A 37 -3.52 -6.49 1.53
N VAL A 38 -2.20 -6.29 1.39
CA VAL A 38 -1.19 -6.94 2.25
C VAL A 38 -1.35 -6.43 3.68
N LEU A 39 -1.43 -5.12 3.88
CA LEU A 39 -1.64 -4.54 5.20
C LEU A 39 -2.99 -4.97 5.80
N SER A 40 -4.05 -4.97 5.00
CA SER A 40 -5.38 -5.39 5.44
C SER A 40 -5.38 -6.85 5.90
N LEU A 41 -4.71 -7.73 5.15
CA LEU A 41 -4.57 -9.15 5.52
C LEU A 41 -3.80 -9.31 6.84
N LEU A 42 -2.69 -8.59 7.01
CA LEU A 42 -1.91 -8.63 8.26
C LEU A 42 -2.73 -8.17 9.46
N VAL A 43 -3.51 -7.09 9.32
CA VAL A 43 -4.40 -6.60 10.37
C VAL A 43 -5.47 -7.63 10.73
N VAL A 44 -6.09 -8.27 9.73
CA VAL A 44 -7.08 -9.32 9.97
C VAL A 44 -6.45 -10.52 10.69
N ILE A 45 -5.28 -10.98 10.26
CA ILE A 45 -4.56 -12.08 10.92
C ILE A 45 -4.26 -11.74 12.38
N MET A 46 -3.73 -10.54 12.65
CA MET A 46 -3.44 -10.09 14.01
C MET A 46 -4.71 -10.02 14.87
N ALA A 47 -5.81 -9.49 14.32
CA ALA A 47 -7.09 -9.45 15.01
C ALA A 47 -7.63 -10.85 15.32
N LEU A 48 -7.50 -11.79 14.38
CA LEU A 48 -7.87 -13.18 14.59
C LEU A 48 -7.01 -13.84 15.67
N ILE A 49 -5.68 -13.67 15.63
CA ILE A 49 -4.79 -14.19 16.67
C ILE A 49 -5.21 -13.66 18.04
N ILE A 50 -5.42 -12.35 18.17
CA ILE A 50 -5.87 -11.73 19.42
C ILE A 50 -7.21 -12.32 19.85
N ALA A 51 -8.19 -12.44 18.95
CA ALA A 51 -9.49 -13.00 19.26
C ALA A 51 -9.38 -14.47 19.72
N PHE A 52 -8.65 -15.33 19.00
CA PHE A 52 -8.46 -16.73 19.36
C PHE A 52 -7.71 -16.89 20.69
N CYS A 53 -6.61 -16.15 20.89
CA CYS A 53 -5.89 -16.14 22.17
C CYS A 53 -6.78 -15.67 23.33
N CYS A 54 -7.61 -14.64 23.12
CA CYS A 54 -8.54 -14.16 24.15
C CYS A 54 -9.78 -15.05 24.36
N THR A 55 -10.10 -15.95 23.43
CA THR A 55 -11.30 -16.82 23.53
C THR A 55 -11.01 -18.15 24.22
N ASP A 56 -9.76 -18.63 24.19
CA ASP A 56 -9.41 -19.99 24.63
C ASP A 56 -8.80 -20.08 26.05
N SER A 57 -8.70 -18.99 26.81
CA SER A 57 -8.21 -19.12 28.20
C SER A 57 -8.72 -18.02 29.14
N ASP A 58 -9.30 -18.46 30.25
CA ASP A 58 -9.30 -17.79 31.57
C ASP A 58 -7.85 -17.50 32.10
N GLU A 59 -6.85 -17.48 31.23
CA GLU A 59 -5.42 -17.30 31.51
C GLU A 59 -4.76 -16.55 30.34
N CYS A 60 -5.13 -15.29 30.10
CA CYS A 60 -4.34 -14.42 29.21
C CYS A 60 -3.34 -13.57 30.00
N CYS A 61 -2.09 -14.04 30.00
CA CYS A 61 -0.84 -13.27 29.88
C CYS A 61 -0.60 -12.08 30.83
N VAL A 62 0.18 -12.34 31.89
CA VAL A 62 1.28 -11.49 32.38
C VAL A 62 2.59 -12.24 32.16
#